data_AF-A0A2S9QAV3-F1
#
_entry.id   AF-A0A2S9QAV3-F1
#
_cell.length_a   1.000
_cell.length_b   1.000
_cell.length_c   1.000
_cell.angle_alpha   90.00
_cell.angle_beta   90.00
_cell.angle_gamma   90.00
#
_symmetry.space_group_name_H-M   'P 1'
#
loop_
_entity.id
_entity.type
_entity.pdbx_description
1 polymer ?
#
loop_
_entity_poly.entity_id
_entity_poly.type
_entity_poly.pdbx_seq_one_letter_code
_entity_poly.pdbx_strand_id
1 'polypeptide(L)'
;MPVAALPTNRDVSLGWPAALLLHVIVLALLFLLPRPAPLNQPPENSIEVEFVGDIPKPPPPARPPPALPAKPPSADGIPQGGVAVPRPSEALPPPSPPAMIQARKILSDLALADPRSRQARKMLPLLGRDERMEQLCNIEAMAQLRAWNHDLEPDLTIAYARAETRMGDASVTADGAAFRSRRQWFVLRYRCNLTLDLARVSAFEFQAGAAIPRNAWSRFNLPVSDEPQD
;
A
#
# COMPACT_ATOMS: atom_id res chain seq x y z
N MET A 1 31.02 -37.33 -50.55
CA MET A 1 30.17 -36.84 -49.44
C MET A 1 28.77 -36.61 -49.99
N PRO A 2 27.70 -37.17 -49.42
CA PRO A 2 26.34 -36.75 -49.75
C PRO A 2 25.96 -35.53 -48.88
N VAL A 3 25.35 -34.52 -49.49
CA VAL A 3 24.79 -33.37 -48.78
C VAL A 3 23.37 -33.73 -48.34
N ALA A 4 23.07 -33.60 -47.05
CA ALA A 4 21.72 -33.78 -46.53
C ALA A 4 20.83 -32.58 -46.91
N ALA A 5 19.67 -32.85 -47.52
CA ALA A 5 18.69 -31.81 -47.83
C ALA A 5 17.91 -31.40 -46.58
N LEU A 6 17.69 -30.09 -46.39
CA LEU A 6 16.85 -29.55 -45.31
C LEU A 6 15.35 -29.77 -45.61
N PRO A 7 14.53 -30.09 -44.60
CA PRO A 7 13.09 -30.25 -44.78
C PRO A 7 12.42 -28.93 -45.17
N THR A 8 11.54 -28.96 -46.16
CA THR A 8 10.81 -27.77 -46.63
C THR A 8 9.55 -27.54 -45.80
N ASN A 9 9.48 -26.36 -45.17
CA ASN A 9 8.44 -25.98 -44.21
C ASN A 9 7.11 -25.63 -44.92
N ARG A 10 6.43 -26.64 -45.48
CA ARG A 10 5.18 -26.46 -46.26
C ARG A 10 3.92 -26.33 -45.41
N ASP A 11 3.91 -26.82 -44.17
CA ASP A 11 2.70 -26.86 -43.35
C ASP A 11 2.38 -25.50 -42.70
N VAL A 12 3.40 -24.68 -42.42
CA VAL A 12 3.23 -23.36 -41.79
C VAL A 12 2.56 -22.33 -42.73
N SER A 13 2.75 -22.43 -44.04
CA SER A 13 2.21 -21.44 -45.00
C SER A 13 0.70 -21.53 -45.21
N LEU A 14 0.08 -22.69 -44.94
CA LEU A 14 -1.37 -22.89 -45.11
C LEU A 14 -2.19 -22.53 -43.85
N GLY A 15 -1.56 -22.53 -42.67
CA GLY A 15 -2.23 -22.14 -41.42
C GLY A 15 -2.56 -20.65 -41.30
N TRP A 16 -1.70 -19.78 -41.86
CA TRP A 16 -1.89 -18.32 -41.83
C TRP A 16 -3.16 -17.83 -42.54
N PRO A 17 -3.47 -18.23 -43.80
CA PRO A 17 -4.72 -17.81 -44.44
C PRO A 17 -5.96 -18.36 -43.74
N ALA A 18 -5.90 -19.57 -43.19
CA ALA A 18 -7.01 -20.14 -42.39
C ALA A 18 -7.25 -19.35 -41.09
N ALA A 19 -6.19 -18.98 -40.39
CA ALA A 19 -6.28 -18.13 -39.20
C ALA A 19 -6.83 -16.73 -39.53
N LEU A 20 -6.37 -16.10 -40.62
CA LEU A 20 -6.89 -14.80 -41.07
C LEU A 20 -8.39 -14.89 -41.43
N LEU A 21 -8.81 -15.93 -42.14
CA LEU A 21 -10.22 -16.16 -42.48
C LEU A 21 -11.07 -16.30 -41.20
N LEU A 22 -10.60 -17.08 -40.22
CA LEU A 22 -11.28 -17.26 -38.94
C LEU A 22 -11.47 -15.92 -38.21
N HIS A 23 -10.42 -15.09 -38.12
CA HIS A 23 -10.51 -13.78 -37.46
C HIS A 23 -11.48 -12.84 -38.18
N VAL A 24 -11.50 -12.83 -39.53
CA VAL A 24 -12.46 -12.03 -40.30
C VAL A 24 -13.90 -12.50 -40.06
N ILE A 25 -14.15 -13.81 -39.99
CA ILE A 25 -15.46 -14.38 -39.68
C ILE A 25 -15.90 -14.00 -38.26
N VAL A 26 -15.02 -14.12 -37.25
CA VAL A 26 -15.31 -13.72 -35.87
C VAL A 26 -15.63 -12.22 -35.78
N LEU A 27 -14.85 -11.36 -36.42
CA LEU A 27 -15.13 -9.92 -36.47
C LEU A 27 -16.48 -9.62 -37.14
N ALA A 28 -16.80 -10.27 -38.27
CA ALA A 28 -18.09 -10.12 -38.93
C ALA A 28 -19.26 -10.54 -38.03
N LEU A 29 -19.12 -11.67 -37.31
CA LEU A 29 -20.11 -12.13 -36.34
C LEU A 29 -20.29 -11.14 -35.18
N LEU A 30 -19.21 -10.53 -34.68
CA LEU A 30 -19.30 -9.49 -33.65
C LEU A 30 -20.03 -8.22 -34.13
N PHE A 31 -19.89 -7.85 -35.41
CA PHE A 31 -20.67 -6.76 -36.02
C PHE A 31 -22.15 -7.11 -36.27
N LEU A 32 -22.48 -8.41 -36.35
CA LEU A 32 -23.86 -8.91 -36.47
C LEU A 32 -24.58 -9.03 -35.12
N LEU A 33 -23.87 -8.96 -33.99
CA LEU A 33 -24.51 -8.96 -32.67
C LEU A 33 -25.31 -7.66 -32.45
N PRO A 34 -26.52 -7.74 -31.87
CA PRO A 34 -27.27 -6.55 -31.51
C PRO A 34 -26.48 -5.73 -30.50
N ARG A 35 -26.37 -4.41 -30.73
CA ARG A 35 -25.71 -3.51 -29.78
C ARG A 35 -26.44 -3.61 -28.43
N PRO A 36 -25.72 -3.78 -27.30
CA PRO A 36 -26.36 -3.71 -26.00
C PRO A 36 -27.03 -2.34 -25.86
N ALA A 37 -28.29 -2.33 -25.46
CA ALA A 37 -28.98 -1.09 -25.15
C ALA A 37 -28.21 -0.38 -24.01
N PRO A 38 -28.06 0.96 -24.05
CA PRO A 38 -27.50 1.68 -22.93
C PRO A 38 -28.35 1.38 -21.70
N LEU A 39 -27.72 0.87 -20.65
CA LEU A 39 -28.39 0.71 -19.37
C LEU A 39 -28.71 2.11 -18.84
N ASN A 40 -29.97 2.50 -18.92
CA ASN A 40 -30.47 3.68 -18.22
C ASN A 40 -30.23 3.45 -16.72
N GLN A 41 -29.16 4.05 -16.19
CA GLN A 41 -28.96 4.09 -14.76
C GLN A 41 -30.15 4.86 -14.17
N PRO A 42 -30.91 4.27 -13.22
CA PRO A 42 -31.94 5.02 -12.52
C PRO A 42 -31.27 6.22 -11.83
N PRO A 43 -31.94 7.38 -11.76
CA PRO A 43 -31.33 8.57 -11.16
C PRO A 43 -30.87 8.23 -9.74
N GLU A 44 -29.59 8.46 -9.47
CA GLU A 44 -29.07 8.33 -8.11
C GLU A 44 -29.83 9.34 -7.24
N ASN A 45 -30.65 8.82 -6.33
CA ASN A 45 -31.23 9.62 -5.28
C ASN A 45 -30.08 10.08 -4.38
N SER A 46 -29.55 11.26 -4.70
CA SER A 46 -28.74 12.07 -3.81
C SER A 46 -29.34 11.98 -2.42
N ILE A 47 -28.60 11.39 -1.48
CA ILE A 47 -28.97 11.39 -0.07
C ILE A 47 -28.85 12.83 0.39
N GLU A 48 -29.95 13.56 0.26
CA GLU A 48 -30.14 14.86 0.91
C GLU A 48 -30.06 14.58 2.41
N VAL A 49 -28.91 14.88 2.99
CA VAL A 49 -28.68 14.76 4.43
C VAL A 49 -29.54 15.82 5.09
N GLU A 50 -30.74 15.40 5.51
CA GLU A 50 -31.61 16.20 6.36
C GLU A 50 -30.82 16.57 7.62
N PHE A 51 -30.38 17.82 7.68
CA PHE A 51 -29.69 18.36 8.84
C PHE A 51 -30.66 18.33 10.02
N VAL A 52 -30.50 17.34 10.90
CA VAL A 52 -31.26 17.22 12.15
C VAL A 52 -31.16 18.55 12.89
N GLY A 53 -32.30 19.22 13.02
CA GLY A 53 -32.39 20.59 13.52
C GLY A 53 -31.98 20.74 14.99
N ASP A 54 -31.58 21.97 15.30
CA ASP A 54 -31.56 22.57 16.63
C ASP A 54 -30.79 21.84 17.75
N ILE A 55 -29.52 22.22 17.89
CA ILE A 55 -28.79 22.11 19.16
C ILE A 55 -29.49 23.01 20.20
N PRO A 56 -30.05 22.47 21.30
CA PRO A 56 -30.68 23.30 22.32
C PRO A 56 -29.65 24.21 23.00
N LYS A 57 -29.90 25.52 22.97
CA LYS A 57 -29.04 26.52 23.61
C LYS A 57 -28.94 26.28 25.13
N PRO A 58 -27.75 26.16 25.73
CA PRO A 58 -27.61 26.03 27.17
C PRO A 58 -28.18 27.27 27.91
N PRO A 59 -28.87 27.10 29.05
CA PRO A 59 -29.33 28.24 29.84
C PRO A 59 -28.15 29.01 30.44
N PRO A 60 -28.27 30.34 30.62
CA PRO A 60 -27.19 31.16 31.18
C PRO A 60 -26.88 30.79 32.64
N PRO A 61 -25.62 30.92 33.09
CA PRO A 61 -25.23 30.53 34.43
C PRO A 61 -25.92 31.38 35.51
N ALA A 62 -26.43 30.71 36.55
CA ALA A 62 -26.97 31.37 37.72
C ALA A 62 -25.89 32.19 38.46
N ARG A 63 -26.28 33.35 39.01
CA ARG A 63 -25.37 34.20 39.79
C ARG A 63 -25.00 33.52 41.12
N PRO A 64 -23.74 33.60 41.59
CA PRO A 64 -23.38 33.11 42.91
C PRO A 64 -23.99 34.01 44.01
N PRO A 65 -24.43 33.44 45.15
CA PRO A 65 -24.88 34.22 46.30
C PRO A 65 -23.70 34.89 47.04
N PRO A 66 -23.96 35.90 47.90
CA PRO A 66 -22.90 36.76 48.46
C PRO A 66 -22.07 36.06 49.53
N ALA A 67 -20.78 36.40 49.59
CA ALA A 67 -19.92 36.04 50.72
C ALA A 67 -20.19 36.95 51.94
N LEU A 68 -20.14 36.37 53.14
CA LEU A 68 -20.12 37.07 54.43
C LEU A 68 -18.97 36.52 55.31
N PRO A 69 -18.48 37.30 56.29
CA PRO A 69 -17.03 37.43 56.51
C PRO A 69 -16.42 36.49 57.57
N ALA A 70 -15.09 36.37 57.49
CA ALA A 70 -14.28 35.51 58.36
C ALA A 70 -13.90 36.15 59.72
N LYS A 71 -13.62 35.30 60.72
CA LYS A 71 -12.57 35.57 61.73
C LYS A 71 -12.00 34.27 62.37
N PRO A 72 -10.67 34.11 62.51
CA PRO A 72 -9.96 33.04 63.25
C PRO A 72 -9.77 33.40 64.75
N PRO A 73 -9.09 32.63 65.64
CA PRO A 73 -8.22 31.44 65.47
C PRO A 73 -8.73 30.19 66.27
N SER A 74 -7.99 29.11 66.63
CA SER A 74 -6.53 28.88 66.74
C SER A 74 -6.05 27.40 66.64
N ALA A 75 -4.78 27.19 67.06
CA ALA A 75 -3.93 26.00 67.07
C ALA A 75 -4.43 24.79 67.91
N ASP A 76 -4.18 23.56 67.45
CA ASP A 76 -3.00 22.75 67.83
C ASP A 76 -3.08 21.29 67.28
N GLY A 77 -1.93 20.67 66.97
CA GLY A 77 -1.80 19.19 66.90
C GLY A 77 -1.79 18.49 65.52
N ILE A 78 -0.68 17.78 65.25
CA ILE A 78 -0.44 16.72 64.23
C ILE A 78 0.33 15.60 64.96
N PRO A 79 0.33 14.29 64.59
CA PRO A 79 -0.42 13.56 63.54
C PRO A 79 -1.23 12.34 64.06
N GLN A 80 -2.01 11.68 63.18
CA GLN A 80 -1.82 10.25 62.81
C GLN A 80 -2.88 9.69 61.83
N GLY A 81 -2.49 8.75 60.97
CA GLY A 81 -3.37 7.76 60.33
C GLY A 81 -4.18 8.21 59.11
N GLY A 82 -3.70 7.91 57.90
CA GLY A 82 -4.45 8.17 56.66
C GLY A 82 -3.91 7.38 55.46
N VAL A 83 -4.65 6.33 55.06
CA VAL A 83 -4.35 5.34 54.01
C VAL A 83 -3.83 5.98 52.70
N ALA A 84 -2.73 5.44 52.16
CA ALA A 84 -2.24 5.80 50.84
C ALA A 84 -3.13 5.25 49.72
N VAL A 85 -3.62 6.14 48.84
CA VAL A 85 -4.32 5.76 47.60
C VAL A 85 -3.31 5.17 46.61
N PRO A 86 -3.59 4.01 45.97
CA PRO A 86 -2.71 3.47 44.94
C PRO A 86 -2.63 4.40 43.73
N ARG A 87 -1.41 4.78 43.38
CA ARG A 87 -1.12 5.51 42.13
C ARG A 87 -1.47 4.60 40.94
N PRO A 88 -2.16 5.06 39.88
CA PRO A 88 -2.41 4.25 38.70
C PRO A 88 -1.10 3.67 38.16
N SER A 89 -1.08 2.35 37.93
CA SER A 89 0.08 1.68 37.38
C SER A 89 0.31 2.16 35.95
N GLU A 90 1.45 2.81 35.72
CA GLU A 90 1.89 3.25 34.40
C GLU A 90 2.18 1.99 33.57
N ALA A 91 1.23 1.62 32.72
CA ALA A 91 1.38 0.47 31.84
C ALA A 91 2.56 0.72 30.89
N LEU A 92 3.54 -0.18 30.92
CA LEU A 92 4.69 -0.11 30.02
C LEU A 92 4.21 0.05 28.57
N PRO A 93 4.77 1.01 27.80
CA PRO A 93 4.42 1.13 26.39
C PRO A 93 4.71 -0.19 25.67
N PRO A 94 3.92 -0.55 24.65
CA PRO A 94 4.11 -1.81 23.92
C PRO A 94 5.54 -1.87 23.36
N PRO A 95 6.16 -3.06 23.30
CA PRO A 95 7.55 -3.19 22.89
C PRO A 95 7.76 -2.56 21.52
N SER A 96 8.70 -1.61 21.45
CA SER A 96 9.09 -0.97 20.20
C SER A 96 9.37 -2.03 19.14
N PRO A 97 8.82 -1.90 17.92
CA PRO A 97 9.11 -2.86 16.86
C PRO A 97 10.63 -2.93 16.63
N PRO A 98 11.18 -4.10 16.25
CA PRO A 98 12.60 -4.23 15.95
C PRO A 98 13.02 -3.14 14.94
N ALA A 99 14.19 -2.55 15.14
CA ALA A 99 14.60 -1.36 14.41
C ALA A 99 14.66 -1.61 12.88
N MET A 100 14.17 -0.64 12.11
CA MET A 100 14.31 -0.64 10.65
C MET A 100 15.72 -0.19 10.24
N ILE A 101 16.20 -0.73 9.13
CA ILE A 101 17.48 -0.39 8.51
C ILE A 101 17.29 0.89 7.69
N GLN A 102 18.04 1.93 8.01
CA GLN A 102 18.09 3.18 7.25
C GLN A 102 18.89 2.98 5.95
N ALA A 103 18.34 3.36 4.80
CA ALA A 103 19.06 3.41 3.54
C ALA A 103 20.11 4.53 3.57
N ARG A 104 21.38 4.19 3.31
CA ARG A 104 22.48 5.17 3.22
C ARG A 104 22.55 5.92 1.90
N LYS A 105 21.89 5.37 0.87
CA LYS A 105 21.80 5.90 -0.50
C LYS A 105 20.47 5.44 -1.06
N ILE A 106 19.78 6.29 -1.81
CA ILE A 106 18.61 5.90 -2.60
C ILE A 106 19.09 5.17 -3.86
N LEU A 107 18.40 4.10 -4.25
CA LEU A 107 18.79 3.20 -5.34
C LEU A 107 17.76 3.17 -6.49
N SER A 108 16.55 3.71 -6.30
CA SER A 108 15.47 3.77 -7.27
C SER A 108 15.91 4.38 -8.61
N ASP A 109 16.69 5.46 -8.58
CA ASP A 109 17.17 6.15 -9.79
C ASP A 109 18.08 5.23 -10.63
N LEU A 110 18.94 4.44 -9.97
CA LEU A 110 19.81 3.46 -10.64
C LEU A 110 19.01 2.26 -11.15
N ALA A 111 18.06 1.75 -10.36
CA ALA A 111 17.17 0.67 -10.77
C ALA A 111 16.28 1.06 -11.96
N LEU A 112 15.81 2.32 -12.01
CA LEU A 112 15.07 2.88 -13.13
C LEU A 112 15.96 3.13 -14.35
N ALA A 113 17.22 3.52 -14.17
CA ALA A 113 18.15 3.73 -15.28
C ALA A 113 18.42 2.47 -16.12
N ASP A 114 18.27 1.27 -15.53
CA ASP A 114 18.41 -0.02 -16.20
C ASP A 114 17.56 -0.11 -17.51
N PRO A 115 18.11 -0.61 -18.63
CA PRO A 115 17.38 -0.80 -19.88
C PRO A 115 16.12 -1.68 -19.78
N ARG A 116 16.03 -2.58 -18.80
CA ARG A 116 14.84 -3.42 -18.54
C ARG A 116 13.70 -2.59 -17.94
N SER A 117 14.03 -1.58 -17.14
CA SER A 117 13.10 -0.66 -16.49
C SER A 117 12.54 0.45 -17.42
N ARG A 118 12.75 0.35 -18.75
CA ARG A 118 12.25 1.33 -19.74
C ARG A 118 10.73 1.53 -19.68
N GLN A 119 9.95 0.46 -19.49
CA GLN A 119 8.49 0.58 -19.43
C GLN A 119 8.04 1.24 -18.11
N ALA A 120 8.61 0.84 -16.97
CA ALA A 120 8.35 1.47 -15.68
C ALA A 120 8.64 2.99 -15.72
N ARG A 121 9.79 3.40 -16.27
CA ARG A 121 10.13 4.82 -16.48
C ARG A 121 9.11 5.60 -17.32
N LYS A 122 8.48 4.96 -18.31
CA LYS A 122 7.45 5.59 -19.15
C LYS A 122 6.09 5.67 -18.46
N MET A 123 5.74 4.64 -17.67
CA MET A 123 4.43 4.54 -17.03
C MET A 123 4.32 5.35 -15.74
N LEU A 124 5.38 5.41 -14.92
CA LEU A 124 5.37 6.11 -13.62
C LEU A 124 4.80 7.56 -13.68
N PRO A 125 5.17 8.41 -14.67
CA PRO A 125 4.61 9.77 -14.78
C PRO A 125 3.13 9.83 -15.21
N LEU A 126 2.55 8.71 -15.65
CA LEU A 126 1.16 8.57 -16.07
C LEU A 126 0.26 8.01 -14.96
N LEU A 127 0.84 7.37 -13.94
CA LEU A 127 0.10 6.82 -12.81
C LEU A 127 -0.51 7.92 -11.94
N GLY A 128 -1.58 7.58 -11.21
CA GLY A 128 -2.16 8.44 -10.18
C GLY A 128 -1.15 8.78 -9.08
N ARG A 129 -1.42 9.85 -8.30
CA ARG A 129 -0.49 10.36 -7.28
C ARG A 129 -0.02 9.26 -6.31
N ASP A 130 -0.95 8.61 -5.64
CA ASP A 130 -0.67 7.61 -4.61
C ASP A 130 -0.03 6.34 -5.20
N GLU A 131 -0.52 5.89 -6.35
CA GLU A 131 0.03 4.76 -7.09
C GLU A 131 1.49 5.00 -7.51
N ARG A 132 1.80 6.18 -8.05
CA ARG A 132 3.17 6.59 -8.41
C ARG A 132 4.10 6.57 -7.21
N MET A 133 3.64 7.10 -6.08
CA MET A 133 4.40 7.10 -4.83
C MET A 133 4.68 5.66 -4.38
N GLU A 134 3.66 4.79 -4.34
CA GLU A 134 3.85 3.39 -3.96
C GLU A 134 4.79 2.65 -4.91
N GLN A 135 4.63 2.81 -6.23
CA GLN A 135 5.50 2.15 -7.21
C GLN A 135 6.96 2.58 -7.10
N LEU A 136 7.24 3.88 -6.89
CA LEU A 136 8.60 4.36 -6.61
C LEU A 136 9.18 3.75 -5.33
N CYS A 137 8.38 3.68 -4.27
CA CYS A 137 8.79 3.08 -2.99
C CYS A 137 8.99 1.56 -3.08
N ASN A 138 8.17 0.85 -3.87
CA ASN A 138 8.32 -0.59 -4.13
C ASN A 138 9.58 -0.90 -4.95
N ILE A 139 9.93 -0.05 -5.93
CA ILE A 139 11.19 -0.14 -6.69
C ILE A 139 12.40 0.09 -5.77
N GLU A 140 12.35 1.12 -4.92
CA GLU A 140 13.38 1.36 -3.90
C GLU A 140 13.53 0.17 -2.95
N ALA A 141 12.41 -0.38 -2.44
CA ALA A 141 12.41 -1.53 -1.56
C ALA A 141 13.14 -2.74 -2.18
N MET A 142 12.82 -3.08 -3.43
CA MET A 142 13.47 -4.20 -4.13
C MET A 142 14.97 -3.96 -4.36
N ALA A 143 15.36 -2.71 -4.64
CA ALA A 143 16.77 -2.34 -4.80
C ALA A 143 17.55 -2.41 -3.48
N GLN A 144 16.98 -1.91 -2.38
CA GLN A 144 17.58 -1.98 -1.04
C GLN A 144 17.70 -3.41 -0.53
N LEU A 145 16.65 -4.23 -0.69
CA LEU A 145 16.67 -5.65 -0.28
C LEU A 145 17.79 -6.43 -0.98
N ARG A 146 17.98 -6.21 -2.29
CA ARG A 146 19.03 -6.83 -3.11
C ARG A 146 20.45 -6.32 -2.76
N ALA A 147 20.57 -5.05 -2.36
CA ALA A 147 21.84 -4.46 -1.93
C ALA A 147 22.23 -4.85 -0.50
N TRP A 148 21.25 -5.12 0.36
CA TRP A 148 21.44 -5.55 1.74
C TRP A 148 21.76 -7.04 1.86
N ASN A 149 21.13 -7.89 1.04
CA ASN A 149 21.43 -9.32 0.98
C ASN A 149 21.46 -9.80 -0.48
N HIS A 150 22.65 -10.17 -0.96
CA HIS A 150 22.89 -10.62 -2.32
C HIS A 150 22.23 -11.97 -2.67
N ASP A 151 21.81 -12.77 -1.68
CA ASP A 151 21.03 -13.99 -1.91
C ASP A 151 19.55 -13.72 -2.24
N LEU A 152 19.08 -12.49 -2.04
CA LEU A 152 17.74 -12.08 -2.43
C LEU A 152 17.70 -11.63 -3.88
N GLU A 153 16.71 -12.13 -4.60
CA GLU A 153 16.35 -11.68 -5.95
C GLU A 153 14.90 -11.16 -5.92
N PRO A 154 14.65 -9.97 -5.35
CA PRO A 154 13.29 -9.44 -5.30
C PRO A 154 12.79 -9.14 -6.71
N ASP A 155 11.60 -9.63 -7.02
CA ASP A 155 10.93 -9.50 -8.32
C ASP A 155 9.55 -8.83 -8.24
N LEU A 156 8.91 -8.85 -7.06
CA LEU A 156 7.65 -8.18 -6.78
C LEU A 156 7.60 -7.70 -5.32
N THR A 157 6.99 -6.53 -5.09
CA THR A 157 6.65 -6.02 -3.76
C THR A 157 5.18 -5.58 -3.78
N ILE A 158 4.43 -5.94 -2.74
CA ILE A 158 3.04 -5.51 -2.50
C ILE A 158 3.02 -4.79 -1.16
N ALA A 159 2.73 -3.48 -1.16
CA ALA A 159 2.87 -2.64 0.01
C ALA A 159 1.76 -2.88 1.07
N TYR A 160 0.55 -3.24 0.62
CA TYR A 160 -0.65 -3.41 1.44
C TYR A 160 -0.99 -4.88 1.78
N ALA A 161 -0.09 -5.83 1.50
CA ALA A 161 -0.37 -7.28 1.56
C ALA A 161 -0.97 -7.82 2.88
N ARG A 162 -0.62 -7.22 4.02
CA ARG A 162 -1.06 -7.66 5.37
C ARG A 162 -1.73 -6.57 6.21
N ALA A 163 -1.64 -5.32 5.77
CA ALA A 163 -2.20 -4.14 6.41
C ALA A 163 -2.11 -2.98 5.41
N GLU A 164 -3.10 -2.10 5.42
CA GLU A 164 -3.18 -0.94 4.52
C GLU A 164 -1.93 -0.06 4.57
N THR A 165 -1.57 0.50 3.41
CA THR A 165 -0.58 1.57 3.33
C THR A 165 -1.14 2.85 3.94
N ARG A 166 -0.25 3.66 4.54
CA ARG A 166 -0.60 5.01 5.00
C ARG A 166 0.14 6.03 4.14
N MET A 167 -0.65 6.82 3.41
CA MET A 167 -0.16 7.87 2.52
C MET A 167 -0.12 9.20 3.27
N GLY A 168 1.01 9.91 3.19
CA GLY A 168 1.14 11.33 3.51
C GLY A 168 1.30 12.15 2.24
N ASP A 169 1.56 13.46 2.36
CA ASP A 169 1.68 14.35 1.19
C ASP A 169 2.78 13.91 0.21
N ALA A 170 3.94 13.53 0.75
CA ALA A 170 5.11 13.02 0.01
C ALA A 170 5.75 11.83 0.74
N SER A 171 4.96 10.97 1.36
CA SER A 171 5.45 9.79 2.07
C SER A 171 4.49 8.59 2.01
N VAL A 172 5.06 7.39 2.12
CA VAL A 172 4.35 6.10 2.17
C VAL A 172 4.89 5.30 3.35
N THR A 173 4.00 4.85 4.23
CA THR A 173 4.32 3.88 5.28
C THR A 173 3.60 2.56 5.02
N ALA A 174 4.36 1.49 4.90
CA ALA A 174 3.85 0.16 4.62
C ALA A 174 4.26 -0.80 5.77
N ASP A 175 3.40 -0.92 6.79
CA ASP A 175 3.62 -1.79 7.95
C ASP A 175 3.27 -3.27 7.70
N GLY A 176 2.54 -3.54 6.62
CA GLY A 176 2.06 -4.86 6.23
C GLY A 176 2.59 -5.35 4.88
N ALA A 177 3.67 -4.77 4.37
CA ALA A 177 4.17 -5.12 3.05
C ALA A 177 4.64 -6.58 2.97
N ALA A 178 4.75 -7.07 1.74
CA ALA A 178 5.40 -8.32 1.41
C ALA A 178 6.27 -8.14 0.16
N PHE A 179 7.40 -8.83 0.10
CA PHE A 179 8.19 -8.97 -1.13
C PHE A 179 8.31 -10.44 -1.51
N ARG A 180 8.38 -10.70 -2.81
CA ARG A 180 8.66 -12.01 -3.37
C ARG A 180 10.11 -12.06 -3.82
N SER A 181 10.78 -13.18 -3.54
CA SER A 181 12.14 -13.48 -4.00
C SER A 181 12.22 -14.98 -4.27
N ARG A 182 12.72 -15.36 -5.46
CA ARG A 182 12.82 -16.77 -5.90
C ARG A 182 11.53 -17.59 -5.67
N ARG A 183 10.36 -17.00 -6.01
CA ARG A 183 9.02 -17.60 -5.84
C ARG A 183 8.65 -17.98 -4.39
N GLN A 184 9.24 -17.31 -3.40
CA GLN A 184 8.88 -17.36 -1.98
C GLN A 184 8.50 -15.94 -1.53
N TRP A 185 7.45 -15.82 -0.72
CA TRP A 185 7.02 -14.54 -0.16
C TRP A 185 7.62 -14.33 1.22
N PHE A 186 7.96 -13.08 1.54
CA PHE A 186 8.57 -12.67 2.79
C PHE A 186 7.88 -11.41 3.33
N VAL A 187 7.81 -11.29 4.65
CA VAL A 187 7.30 -10.08 5.29
C VAL A 187 8.24 -8.90 5.01
N LEU A 188 7.67 -7.75 4.70
CA LEU A 188 8.37 -6.48 4.58
C LEU A 188 7.70 -5.43 5.48
N ARG A 189 8.50 -4.49 5.96
CA ARG A 189 8.00 -3.18 6.42
C ARG A 189 8.87 -2.12 5.80
N TYR A 190 8.30 -0.97 5.46
CA TYR A 190 9.08 0.19 5.06
C TYR A 190 8.42 1.52 5.42
N ARG A 191 9.25 2.56 5.50
CA ARG A 191 8.82 3.95 5.31
C ARG A 191 9.64 4.58 4.20
N CYS A 192 8.96 5.35 3.37
CA CYS A 192 9.49 5.93 2.16
C CYS A 192 9.05 7.39 2.11
N ASN A 193 10.00 8.32 1.99
CA ASN A 193 9.73 9.72 1.70
C ASN A 193 10.13 10.01 0.26
N LEU A 194 9.40 10.88 -0.41
CA LEU A 194 9.66 11.30 -1.79
C LEU A 194 10.16 12.75 -1.83
N THR A 195 10.59 13.19 -2.99
CA THR A 195 10.76 14.61 -3.33
C THR A 195 9.39 15.29 -3.48
N LEU A 196 9.32 16.62 -3.35
CA LEU A 196 8.05 17.38 -3.40
C LEU A 196 7.32 17.27 -4.75
N ASP A 197 8.04 16.99 -5.83
CA ASP A 197 7.50 16.71 -7.17
C ASP A 197 6.99 15.26 -7.33
N LEU A 198 7.12 14.43 -6.29
CA LEU A 198 6.75 13.01 -6.24
C LEU A 198 7.41 12.16 -7.35
N ALA A 199 8.54 12.64 -7.88
CA ALA A 199 9.25 11.99 -8.99
C ALA A 199 10.34 11.01 -8.53
N ARG A 200 10.86 11.16 -7.31
CA ARG A 200 11.97 10.36 -6.76
C ARG A 200 11.80 10.09 -5.27
N VAL A 201 12.45 9.04 -4.77
CA VAL A 201 12.58 8.79 -3.34
C VAL A 201 13.67 9.69 -2.75
N SER A 202 13.43 10.25 -1.56
CA SER A 202 14.33 11.15 -0.83
C SER A 202 14.92 10.53 0.44
N ALA A 203 14.17 9.65 1.11
CA ALA A 203 14.63 8.83 2.25
C ALA A 203 13.89 7.50 2.29
N PHE A 204 14.55 6.45 2.79
CA PHE A 204 13.95 5.12 2.87
C PHE A 204 14.47 4.34 4.08
N GLU A 205 13.58 3.64 4.78
CA GLU A 205 13.92 2.68 5.83
C GLU A 205 13.10 1.40 5.65
N PHE A 206 13.68 0.24 5.96
CA PHE A 206 13.00 -1.04 5.77
C PHE A 206 13.37 -2.12 6.78
N GLN A 207 12.56 -3.17 6.82
CA GLN A 207 12.81 -4.39 7.57
C GLN A 207 12.28 -5.58 6.80
N ALA A 208 13.19 -6.46 6.35
CA ALA A 208 12.83 -7.80 5.91
C ALA A 208 12.52 -8.68 7.12
N GLY A 209 11.46 -9.49 7.02
CA GLY A 209 11.06 -10.45 8.04
C GLY A 209 11.09 -11.89 7.54
N ALA A 210 10.43 -12.78 8.28
CA ALA A 210 10.33 -14.19 7.96
C ALA A 210 9.57 -14.46 6.65
N ALA A 211 9.79 -15.65 6.07
CA ALA A 211 8.98 -16.16 4.96
C ALA A 211 7.50 -16.27 5.37
N ILE A 212 6.61 -15.93 4.46
CA ILE A 212 5.15 -16.07 4.61
C ILE A 212 4.79 -17.50 4.17
N PRO A 213 4.21 -18.35 5.05
CA PRO A 213 3.81 -19.71 4.68
C PRO A 213 2.86 -19.76 3.48
N ARG A 214 2.99 -20.75 2.60
CA ARG A 214 2.17 -20.87 1.36
C ARG A 214 0.67 -20.92 1.62
N ASN A 215 0.23 -21.54 2.71
CA ASN A 215 -1.19 -21.56 3.11
C ASN A 215 -1.72 -20.19 3.57
N ALA A 216 -0.85 -19.19 3.73
CA ALA A 216 -1.19 -17.82 4.08
C ALA A 216 -1.11 -16.86 2.88
N TRP A 217 -0.88 -17.34 1.65
CA TRP A 217 -0.75 -16.46 0.48
C TRP A 217 -2.09 -15.94 -0.03
N SER A 218 -3.09 -16.81 -0.13
CA SER A 218 -4.45 -16.45 -0.56
C SER A 218 -5.10 -15.40 0.34
N ARG A 219 -4.95 -15.53 1.67
CA ARG A 219 -5.50 -14.56 2.65
C ARG A 219 -4.89 -13.15 2.56
N PHE A 220 -3.77 -13.00 1.85
CA PHE A 220 -2.99 -11.78 1.68
C PHE A 220 -2.90 -11.38 0.20
N ASN A 221 -3.73 -11.99 -0.67
CA ASN A 221 -3.77 -11.78 -2.12
C ASN A 221 -2.39 -11.86 -2.80
N LEU A 222 -1.51 -12.74 -2.33
CA LEU A 222 -0.14 -12.88 -2.83
C LEU A 222 -0.09 -13.83 -4.05
N PRO A 223 0.26 -13.35 -5.27
CA PRO A 223 0.30 -14.17 -6.48
C PRO A 223 1.21 -15.40 -6.36
N VAL A 224 0.73 -16.52 -6.90
CA VAL A 224 1.46 -17.80 -6.96
C VAL A 224 2.33 -17.89 -8.22
N SER A 225 1.89 -17.27 -9.32
CA SER A 225 2.54 -17.17 -10.63
C SER A 225 2.77 -15.70 -11.02
N ASP A 226 3.27 -15.49 -12.24
CA ASP A 226 3.50 -14.17 -12.85
C ASP A 226 2.37 -13.77 -13.82
N GLU A 227 1.32 -14.58 -13.89
CA GLU A 227 0.16 -14.32 -14.73
C GLU A 227 -0.80 -13.33 -14.03
N PRO A 228 -1.49 -12.46 -14.80
CA PRO A 228 -2.58 -11.67 -14.26
C PRO A 228 -3.61 -12.57 -13.56
N GLN A 229 -4.07 -12.16 -12.38
CA GLN A 229 -5.26 -12.74 -11.77
C GLN A 229 -6.44 -11.91 -12.26
N ASP A 230 -7.21 -12.50 -13.19
CA ASP A 230 -8.46 -11.96 -13.74
C ASP A 230 -9.63 -12.07 -12.74
#